data_AF-A0A418KMQ3-F1
#
_entry.id   AF-A0A418KMQ3-F1
#
_cell.length_a   1.000
_cell.length_b   1.000
_cell.length_c   1.000
_cell.angle_alpha   90.00
_cell.angle_beta   90.00
_cell.angle_gamma   90.00
#
_symmetry.space_group_name_H-M   'P 1'
#
loop_
_entity.id
_entity.type
_entity.pdbx_description
1 polymer ?
#
loop_
_entity_poly.entity_id
_entity_poly.type
_entity_poly.pdbx_seq_one_letter_code
_entity_poly.pdbx_strand_id
1 'polypeptide(L)' 'MTAELLAAVRTPVLVLNSSGSDDYLRGAARDVTSRLPAGEHREVPGDWHGVDDAELAAQLTGWFR' A
#
# COMPACT_ATOMS: atom_id res chain seq x y z
N MET A 1 0.67 13.22 -15.20
CA MET A 1 1.40 11.99 -15.57
C MET A 1 1.22 10.85 -14.56
N THR A 2 1.81 10.87 -13.35
CA THR A 2 1.68 9.71 -12.43
C THR A 2 0.23 9.41 -12.01
N ALA A 3 -0.59 10.45 -11.78
CA ALA A 3 -2.00 10.26 -11.42
C ALA A 3 -2.83 9.61 -12.53
N GLU A 4 -2.60 9.97 -13.80
CA GLU A 4 -3.28 9.36 -14.95
C GLU A 4 -2.87 7.90 -15.13
N LEU A 5 -1.60 7.57 -14.84
CA LEU A 5 -1.10 6.19 -14.88
C LEU A 5 -1.76 5.32 -13.79
N LEU A 6 -1.84 5.83 -12.55
CA LEU A 6 -2.53 5.13 -11.46
C LEU A 6 -4.02 4.92 -11.77
N ALA A 7 -4.68 5.95 -12.32
CA ALA A 7 -6.07 5.87 -12.73
C ALA A 7 -6.31 4.88 -13.89
N ALA A 8 -5.28 4.50 -14.64
CA ALA A 8 -5.36 3.53 -15.73
C ALA A 8 -5.24 2.07 -15.24
N VAL A 9 -4.80 1.82 -14.01
CA VAL A 9 -4.68 0.45 -13.46
C VAL A 9 -6.08 -0.14 -13.25
N ARG A 10 -6.32 -1.33 -13.79
CA ARG A 10 -7.62 -2.03 -13.72
C ARG A 10 -7.61 -3.27 -12.84
N THR A 11 -6.43 -3.86 -12.62
CA THR A 11 -6.27 -4.96 -11.67
C THR A 11 -6.48 -4.44 -10.25
N PRO A 12 -7.12 -5.19 -9.33
CA PRO A 12 -7.13 -4.86 -7.90
C PRO A 12 -5.70 -4.66 -7.38
N VAL A 13 -5.50 -3.70 -6.49
CA VAL A 13 -4.18 -3.38 -5.91
C VAL A 13 -4.29 -3.23 -4.41
N LEU A 14 -3.43 -3.94 -3.68
CA LEU A 14 -3.16 -3.68 -2.27
C LEU A 14 -1.92 -2.78 -2.14
N VAL A 15 -2.08 -1.64 -1.49
CA VAL A 15 -0.99 -0.73 -1.11
C VAL A 15 -0.70 -0.90 0.36
N LEU A 16 0.55 -1.23 0.69
CA LEU A 16 1.01 -1.43 2.06
C LEU A 16 2.07 -0.39 2.44
N ASN A 17 1.99 0.10 3.67
CA ASN A 17 3.11 0.81 4.29
C ASN A 17 3.28 0.39 5.75
N SER A 18 4.51 0.53 6.24
CA SER A 18 4.81 0.41 7.67
C SER A 18 4.33 1.65 8.43
N SER A 19 3.75 1.45 9.62
CA SER A 19 3.40 2.51 10.58
C SER A 19 4.65 3.26 11.08
N GLY A 20 5.82 2.61 11.08
CA GLY A 20 7.12 3.20 11.41
C GLY A 20 7.72 4.09 10.31
N SER A 21 7.11 4.13 9.12
CA SER A 21 7.52 5.05 8.05
C SER A 21 7.26 6.51 8.45
N ASP A 22 7.98 7.46 7.89
CA ASP A 22 7.70 8.88 8.13
C ASP A 22 6.38 9.36 7.50
N ASP A 23 5.96 10.59 7.83
CA ASP A 23 4.73 11.20 7.32
C ASP A 23 4.68 11.27 5.79
N TYR A 24 5.84 11.47 5.16
CA TYR A 24 5.93 11.55 3.71
C TYR A 24 5.55 10.21 3.07
N LEU A 25 6.14 9.11 3.53
CA LEU A 25 5.86 7.78 3.00
C LEU A 25 4.44 7.30 3.31
N ARG A 26 3.93 7.58 4.52
CA ARG A 26 2.53 7.28 4.87
C ARG A 26 1.55 8.09 4.01
N GLY A 27 1.86 9.37 3.78
CA GLY A 27 1.10 10.25 2.90
C GLY A 27 1.10 9.75 1.46
N ALA A 28 2.26 9.34 0.94
CA ALA A 28 2.41 8.80 -0.40
C ALA A 28 1.58 7.52 -0.61
N ALA A 29 1.55 6.60 0.36
CA ALA A 29 0.73 5.38 0.27
C ALA A 29 -0.78 5.69 0.17
N ARG A 30 -1.26 6.65 0.98
CA ARG A 30 -2.65 7.13 0.93
C ARG A 30 -2.96 7.82 -0.40
N ASP A 31 -2.03 8.64 -0.88
CA ASP A 31 -2.14 9.40 -2.13
C ASP A 31 -2.18 8.47 -3.37
N VAL A 32 -1.35 7.43 -3.38
CA VAL A 32 -1.37 6.40 -4.43
C VAL A 32 -2.70 5.66 -4.42
N THR A 33 -3.15 5.18 -3.25
CA THR A 33 -4.39 4.41 -3.14
C THR A 33 -5.60 5.22 -3.58
N SER A 34 -5.67 6.51 -3.24
CA SER A 34 -6.82 7.36 -3.64
C SER A 34 -6.95 7.57 -5.14
N ARG A 35 -5.90 7.28 -5.93
CA ARG A 35 -5.88 7.37 -7.39
C ARG A 35 -6.11 6.03 -8.09
N LEU A 36 -6.09 4.92 -7.35
CA LEU A 36 -6.31 3.58 -7.89
C LEU A 36 -7.82 3.28 -7.91
N PRO A 37 -8.43 2.96 -9.07
CA PRO A 37 -9.86 2.68 -9.15
C PRO A 37 -10.32 1.50 -8.30
N ALA A 38 -9.43 0.54 -8.04
CA ALA A 38 -9.64 -0.63 -7.21
C ALA A 38 -8.49 -0.81 -6.20
N GLY A 39 -8.09 0.30 -5.55
CA GLY A 39 -7.03 0.32 -4.55
C GLY A 39 -7.56 0.06 -3.14
N GLU A 40 -6.86 -0.80 -2.40
CA GLU A 40 -7.01 -0.96 -0.95
C GLU A 40 -5.72 -0.50 -0.27
N HIS A 41 -5.84 0.25 0.83
CA HIS A 41 -4.71 0.71 1.62
C HIS A 41 -4.72 0.04 2.99
N ARG A 42 -3.58 -0.52 3.41
CA ARG A 42 -3.36 -0.96 4.79
C ARG A 42 -2.04 -0.42 5.32
N GLU A 43 -2.08 0.05 6.55
CA GLU A 43 -0.91 0.40 7.33
C GLU A 43 -0.67 -0.72 8.36
N VAL A 44 0.55 -1.24 8.42
CA VAL A 44 0.92 -2.40 9.25
C VAL A 44 2.10 -2.08 10.16
N PRO A 45 2.28 -2.79 11.29
CA PRO A 45 3.46 -2.63 12.14
C PRO A 45 4.75 -2.87 11.36
N GLY A 46 5.79 -2.07 11.64
CA GLY A 46 7.10 -2.20 11.02
C GLY A 46 8.05 -1.06 11.38
N ASP A 47 9.27 -1.14 10.86
CA ASP A 47 10.32 -0.14 11.01
C ASP A 47 10.23 0.97 9.94
N TRP A 48 11.16 1.91 9.92
CA TRP A 48 11.21 2.95 8.88
C TRP A 48 11.42 2.31 7.49
N HIS A 49 10.36 2.34 6.67
CA HIS A 49 10.27 1.74 5.33
C HIS A 49 10.36 0.20 5.26
N GLY A 50 10.33 -0.50 6.39
CA GLY A 50 10.39 -1.97 6.47
C GLY A 50 9.14 -2.56 7.12
N VAL A 51 8.70 -3.72 6.63
CA VAL A 51 7.64 -4.54 7.23
C VAL A 51 8.23 -5.91 7.54
N ASP A 52 7.85 -6.51 8.67
CA ASP A 52 8.27 -7.87 9.03
C ASP A 52 7.76 -8.91 8.02
N ASP A 53 8.57 -9.92 7.71
CA ASP A 53 8.25 -10.94 6.72
C ASP A 53 6.96 -11.72 7.05
N ALA A 54 6.73 -12.02 8.33
CA ALA A 54 5.54 -12.75 8.75
C ALA A 54 4.28 -11.87 8.62
N GLU A 55 4.38 -10.59 8.95
CA GLU A 55 3.29 -9.63 8.76
C GLU A 55 2.99 -9.43 7.27
N LEU A 56 4.01 -9.24 6.44
CA LEU A 56 3.84 -9.13 4.99
C LEU A 56 3.18 -10.38 4.40
N ALA A 57 3.64 -11.58 4.77
CA ALA A 57 3.06 -12.83 4.32
C ALA A 57 1.57 -12.97 4.73
N ALA A 58 1.21 -12.56 5.95
CA ALA A 58 -0.17 -12.58 6.42
C ALA A 58 -1.07 -11.65 5.60
N GLN A 59 -0.61 -10.43 5.30
CA GLN A 59 -1.37 -9.49 4.46
C GLN A 59 -1.59 -10.02 3.04
N LEU A 60 -0.54 -10.52 2.39
CA LEU A 60 -0.61 -11.03 1.03
C LEU A 60 -1.51 -12.27 0.93
N THR A 61 -1.31 -13.25 1.82
CA THR A 61 -2.13 -14.47 1.81
C THR A 61 -3.58 -14.22 2.18
N GLY A 62 -3.88 -13.20 2.99
CA GLY A 62 -5.25 -12.77 3.28
C GLY A 62 -5.92 -12.07 2.09
N TRP A 63 -5.15 -11.30 1.30
CA TRP A 63 -5.68 -10.50 0.19
C TRP A 63 -5.87 -11.30 -1.11
N PHE A 64 -5.00 -12.27 -1.39
CA PHE A 64 -5.07 -13.09 -2.60
C PHE A 64 -6.08 -14.27 -2.53
N ARG A 65 -6.83 -14.42 -1.44
CA ARG A 65 -7.88 -15.44 -1.32
C ARG A 65 -9.12 -15.06 -2.12
#